data_AF-A0A8B9UKZ5-F1
#
_entry.id   AF-A0A8B9UKZ5-F1
#
_cell.length_a   1.000
_cell.length_b   1.000
_cell.length_c   1.000
_cell.angle_alpha   90.00
_cell.angle_beta   90.00
_cell.angle_gamma   90.00
#
_symmetry.space_group_name_H-M   'P 1'
#
loop_
_entity.id
_entity.type
_entity.pdbx_description
1 polymer ?
#
loop_
_entity_poly.entity_id
_entity_poly.type
_entity_poly.pdbx_seq_one_letter_code
_entity_poly.pdbx_strand_id
1 'polypeptide(L)'
;MHITQLNRECLLHLFSFLDKNSRKNLAKTCHKLLEVFQDPILWSLLNFNSPTELKKHNFLLGPALKYLSICWHSERVKVCNIEDWMKNNFQKDFCNKHENTVTDFLLEVGNRCPNLLSLTLSGCGHVTDDCLLLLLRNCPSLKTLKLENCVRITDQTLEAVTLYGRSLQTLHVDFCRNITQTGLEKVREKCPSVMLSAERSANMIPDSKPEKKFTLGKSSRKLVQL
;
A
#
# COMPACT_ATOMS: atom_id res chain seq x y z
N MET A 1 18.21 -26.20 29.38
CA MET A 1 16.78 -26.15 28.99
C MET A 1 16.72 -25.90 27.49
N HIS A 2 16.13 -26.81 26.72
CA HIS A 2 16.03 -26.67 25.26
C HIS A 2 14.78 -25.83 24.93
N ILE A 3 14.87 -24.91 23.96
CA ILE A 3 13.75 -23.99 23.64
C ILE A 3 12.46 -24.74 23.30
N THR A 4 12.56 -25.92 22.69
CA THR A 4 11.40 -26.76 22.35
C THR A 4 10.71 -27.39 23.55
N GLN A 5 11.28 -27.30 24.76
CA GLN A 5 10.64 -27.76 26.00
C GLN A 5 9.68 -26.71 26.58
N LEU A 6 9.75 -25.46 26.11
CA LEU A 6 8.84 -24.41 26.54
C LEU A 6 7.40 -24.68 26.09
N ASN A 7 6.44 -24.15 26.84
CA ASN A 7 5.03 -24.20 26.47
C ASN A 7 4.73 -23.24 25.30
N ARG A 8 3.53 -23.36 24.73
CA ARG A 8 3.09 -22.58 23.56
C ARG A 8 3.12 -21.08 23.81
N GLU A 9 2.68 -20.62 24.98
CA GLU A 9 2.59 -19.20 25.33
C GLU A 9 3.97 -18.56 25.44
N CYS A 10 4.92 -19.22 26.12
CA CYS A 10 6.30 -18.76 26.20
C CYS A 10 6.94 -18.70 24.80
N LEU A 11 6.69 -19.69 23.94
CA LEU A 11 7.21 -19.68 22.57
C LEU A 11 6.62 -18.54 21.73
N LEU A 12 5.32 -18.28 21.84
CA LEU A 12 4.67 -17.15 21.16
C LEU A 12 5.21 -15.81 21.65
N HIS A 13 5.37 -15.66 22.96
CA HIS A 13 5.97 -14.47 23.56
C HIS A 13 7.39 -14.25 23.04
N LEU A 14 8.24 -15.29 23.01
CA LEU A 14 9.58 -15.20 22.43
C LEU A 14 9.55 -14.85 20.94
N PHE A 15 8.69 -15.48 20.15
CA PHE A 15 8.56 -15.21 18.72
C PHE A 15 8.07 -13.79 18.44
N SER A 16 7.29 -13.20 19.36
CA SER A 16 6.79 -11.83 19.21
C SER A 16 7.91 -10.79 19.08
N PHE A 17 9.06 -11.03 19.74
CA PHE A 17 10.26 -10.17 19.66
C PHE A 17 11.11 -10.37 18.39
N LEU A 18 10.84 -11.41 17.61
CA LEU A 18 11.61 -11.73 16.42
C LEU A 18 11.02 -11.06 15.18
N ASP A 19 11.88 -10.68 14.24
CA ASP A 19 11.44 -10.25 12.91
C ASP A 19 10.91 -11.42 12.07
N LYS A 20 10.18 -11.09 11.00
CA LYS A 20 9.55 -12.04 10.07
C LYS A 20 10.50 -13.12 9.55
N ASN A 21 11.74 -12.76 9.21
CA ASN A 21 12.76 -13.69 8.71
C ASN A 21 13.29 -14.59 9.82
N SER A 22 13.57 -14.01 10.99
CA SER A 22 14.03 -14.76 12.16
C SER A 22 13.00 -15.80 12.60
N ARG A 23 11.71 -15.44 12.65
CA ARG A 23 10.60 -16.38 12.89
C ARG A 23 10.59 -17.51 11.86
N LYS A 24 10.70 -17.19 10.57
CA LYS A 24 10.75 -18.20 9.49
C LYS A 24 11.96 -19.12 9.61
N ASN A 25 13.12 -18.59 9.95
CA ASN A 25 14.33 -19.39 10.10
C ASN A 25 14.21 -20.38 11.26
N LEU A 26 13.65 -19.96 12.40
CA LEU A 26 13.35 -20.86 13.50
C LEU A 26 12.30 -21.91 13.12
N ALA A 27 11.27 -21.54 12.36
CA ALA A 27 10.23 -22.45 11.89
C ALA A 27 10.79 -23.61 11.04
N LYS A 28 11.93 -23.42 10.36
CA LYS A 28 12.58 -24.48 9.57
C LYS A 28 13.28 -25.55 10.41
N THR A 29 13.47 -25.30 11.71
CA THR A 29 14.28 -26.20 12.55
C THR A 29 13.50 -27.42 13.04
N CYS A 30 12.21 -27.28 13.34
CA CYS A 30 11.36 -28.38 13.79
C CYS A 30 9.87 -28.05 13.69
N HIS A 31 9.01 -29.09 13.71
CA HIS A 31 7.56 -28.97 13.62
C HIS A 31 6.94 -28.07 14.68
N LYS A 32 7.39 -28.17 15.94
CA LYS A 32 6.85 -27.37 17.04
C LYS A 32 7.05 -25.86 16.80
N LEU A 33 8.20 -25.46 16.25
CA LEU A 33 8.46 -24.05 15.94
C LEU A 33 7.77 -23.59 14.65
N LEU A 34 7.48 -24.52 13.73
CA LEU A 34 6.63 -24.26 12.57
C LEU A 34 5.18 -23.95 12.99
N GLU A 35 4.61 -24.73 13.92
CA GLU A 35 3.28 -24.47 14.47
C GLU A 35 3.20 -23.08 15.13
N VAL A 36 4.22 -22.70 15.90
CA VAL A 36 4.31 -21.37 16.53
C VAL A 36 4.37 -20.28 15.47
N PHE A 37 5.20 -20.45 14.43
CA PHE A 37 5.26 -19.51 13.31
C PHE A 37 3.91 -19.38 12.60
N GLN A 38 3.15 -20.46 12.50
CA GLN A 38 1.84 -20.46 11.85
C GLN A 38 0.73 -19.80 12.67
N ASP A 39 0.99 -19.46 13.93
CA ASP A 39 0.02 -18.81 14.80
C ASP A 39 -0.35 -17.41 14.28
N PRO A 40 -1.64 -17.13 14.02
CA PRO A 40 -2.11 -15.83 13.56
C PRO A 40 -1.73 -14.66 14.48
N ILE A 41 -1.57 -14.87 15.80
CA ILE A 41 -1.29 -13.79 16.75
C ILE A 41 0.02 -13.06 16.46
N LEU A 42 0.98 -13.77 15.86
CA LEU A 42 2.28 -13.20 15.48
C LEU A 42 2.17 -12.20 14.32
N TRP A 43 1.11 -12.29 13.53
CA TRP A 43 0.95 -11.57 12.26
C TRP A 43 -0.04 -10.41 12.35
N SER A 44 -0.28 -9.88 13.54
CA SER A 44 -1.13 -8.71 13.76
C SER A 44 -0.58 -7.42 13.15
N LEU A 45 0.74 -7.36 12.93
CA LEU A 45 1.45 -6.22 12.36
C LEU A 45 2.44 -6.69 11.30
N LEU A 46 2.36 -6.09 10.10
CA LEU A 46 3.28 -6.32 9.00
C LEU A 46 3.80 -4.99 8.47
N ASN A 47 5.13 -4.83 8.49
CA ASN A 47 5.83 -3.70 7.92
C ASN A 47 6.78 -4.17 6.83
N PHE A 48 6.82 -3.46 5.71
CA PHE A 48 7.67 -3.76 4.56
C PHE A 48 8.40 -2.50 4.11
N ASN A 49 9.73 -2.58 4.05
CA ASN A 49 10.58 -1.44 3.66
C ASN A 49 11.34 -1.69 2.35
N SER A 50 11.30 -2.92 1.82
CA SER A 50 11.78 -3.25 0.47
C SER A 50 10.80 -4.16 -0.29
N PRO A 51 10.58 -3.95 -1.60
CA PRO A 51 9.73 -4.82 -2.42
C PRO A 51 10.14 -6.29 -2.42
N THR A 52 11.41 -6.58 -2.15
CA THR A 52 11.92 -7.95 -2.01
C THR A 52 11.29 -8.69 -0.84
N GLU A 53 10.84 -8.00 0.21
CA GLU A 53 10.25 -8.62 1.39
C GLU A 53 8.87 -9.23 1.13
N LEU A 54 8.09 -8.66 0.20
CA LEU A 54 6.76 -9.16 -0.15
C LEU A 54 6.80 -10.58 -0.75
N LYS A 55 7.96 -10.98 -1.32
CA LYS A 55 8.15 -12.30 -1.96
C LYS A 55 8.83 -13.33 -1.05
N LYS A 56 9.18 -12.99 0.20
CA LYS A 56 9.99 -13.88 1.07
C LYS A 56 9.20 -15.04 1.69
N HIS A 57 7.88 -15.10 1.51
CA HIS A 57 7.00 -16.14 2.10
C HIS A 57 7.30 -16.34 3.60
N ASN A 58 7.53 -15.25 4.32
CA ASN A 58 7.98 -15.21 5.71
C ASN A 58 6.95 -14.54 6.64
N PHE A 59 5.72 -14.44 6.17
CA PHE A 59 4.58 -13.91 6.88
C PHE A 59 3.34 -14.71 6.51
N LEU A 60 2.29 -14.57 7.31
CA LEU A 60 0.97 -15.10 7.00
C LEU A 60 -0.04 -13.96 6.93
N LEU A 61 -0.93 -14.05 5.95
CA LEU A 61 -2.08 -13.17 5.83
C LEU A 61 -3.32 -13.87 6.37
N GLY A 62 -4.17 -13.12 7.04
CA GLY A 62 -5.40 -13.64 7.61
C GLY A 62 -6.09 -12.64 8.52
N PRO A 63 -7.19 -13.04 9.18
CA PRO A 63 -8.04 -12.14 9.97
C PRO A 63 -7.36 -11.50 11.18
N ALA A 64 -6.19 -12.01 11.60
CA ALA A 64 -5.40 -11.45 12.69
C ALA A 64 -4.66 -10.16 12.31
N LEU A 65 -4.39 -9.91 11.02
CA LEU A 65 -3.70 -8.71 10.57
C LEU A 65 -4.53 -7.46 10.89
N LYS A 66 -3.94 -6.54 11.66
CA LYS A 66 -4.55 -5.26 12.06
C LYS A 66 -3.81 -4.05 11.49
N TYR A 67 -2.49 -4.14 11.37
CA TYR A 67 -1.65 -3.02 10.96
C TYR A 67 -0.76 -3.44 9.79
N LEU A 68 -0.88 -2.73 8.67
CA LEU A 68 -0.06 -2.94 7.49
C LEU A 68 0.63 -1.64 7.09
N SER A 69 1.95 -1.69 6.94
CA SER A 69 2.76 -0.59 6.42
C SER A 69 3.62 -1.08 5.25
N ILE A 70 3.53 -0.42 4.11
CA ILE A 70 4.37 -0.65 2.93
C ILE A 70 5.02 0.68 2.55
N CYS A 71 6.34 0.70 2.57
CA CYS A 71 7.09 1.92 2.78
C CYS A 71 8.38 1.91 1.94
N TRP A 72 8.33 2.53 0.77
CA TRP A 72 9.47 2.58 -0.16
C TRP A 72 10.19 3.93 -0.03
N HIS A 73 10.96 4.10 1.04
CA HIS A 73 11.79 5.29 1.22
C HIS A 73 13.25 4.94 0.94
N SER A 74 13.96 5.85 0.27
CA SER A 74 15.41 5.91 0.39
C SER A 74 15.74 6.62 1.69
N GLU A 75 16.57 6.02 2.56
CA GLU A 75 17.04 6.67 3.81
C GLU A 75 17.68 8.05 3.56
N ARG A 76 18.08 8.33 2.32
CA ARG A 76 18.78 9.55 1.92
C ARG A 76 17.85 10.69 1.45
N VAL A 77 16.59 10.42 1.09
CA VAL A 77 15.73 11.43 0.47
C VAL A 77 14.30 11.29 1.02
N LYS A 78 13.97 12.15 1.99
CA LYS A 78 12.66 12.17 2.66
C LYS A 78 11.50 12.68 1.79
N VAL A 79 11.79 13.25 0.61
CA VAL A 79 10.78 13.65 -0.37
C VAL A 79 11.34 13.38 -1.75
N CYS A 80 11.04 12.21 -2.30
CA CYS A 80 11.37 11.92 -3.70
C CYS A 80 10.16 12.29 -4.56
N ASN A 81 10.26 13.38 -5.33
CA ASN A 81 9.44 13.56 -6.52
C ASN A 81 9.55 12.29 -7.39
N ILE A 82 8.45 11.78 -7.96
CA ILE A 82 8.48 10.64 -8.91
C ILE A 82 9.49 10.88 -10.04
N GLU A 83 9.70 12.13 -10.45
CA GLU A 83 10.66 12.48 -11.49
C GLU A 83 12.10 12.27 -11.01
N ASP A 84 12.38 12.45 -9.72
CA ASP A 84 13.70 12.18 -9.13
C ASP A 84 13.91 10.69 -8.88
N TRP A 85 12.84 9.94 -8.58
CA TRP A 85 12.88 8.49 -8.43
C TRP A 85 12.85 7.72 -9.76
N MET A 86 12.34 8.30 -10.85
CA MET A 86 12.33 7.66 -12.19
C MET A 86 13.43 8.16 -13.14
N LYS A 87 14.28 9.11 -12.71
CA LYS A 87 15.43 9.58 -13.50
C LYS A 87 16.50 8.52 -13.71
N ASN A 88 16.65 7.57 -12.77
CA ASN A 88 17.68 6.53 -12.88
C ASN A 88 17.07 5.25 -13.48
N ASN A 89 17.69 4.74 -14.55
CA ASN A 89 17.27 3.49 -15.21
C ASN A 89 17.16 2.32 -14.23
N PHE A 90 17.98 2.28 -13.18
CA PHE A 90 17.90 1.26 -12.12
C PHE A 90 16.61 1.32 -11.30
N GLN A 91 16.14 2.52 -10.94
CA GLN A 91 14.94 2.70 -10.13
C GLN A 91 13.69 2.42 -10.98
N LYS A 92 13.69 2.89 -12.23
CA LYS A 92 12.66 2.56 -13.22
C LYS A 92 12.55 1.05 -13.47
N ASP A 93 13.68 0.36 -13.61
CA ASP A 93 13.71 -1.09 -13.81
C ASP A 93 13.30 -1.85 -12.54
N PHE A 94 13.68 -1.35 -11.36
CA PHE A 94 13.24 -1.89 -10.07
C PHE A 94 11.73 -1.79 -9.92
N CYS A 95 11.14 -0.64 -10.22
CA CYS A 95 9.71 -0.47 -10.03
C CYS A 95 8.86 -1.07 -11.16
N ASN A 96 9.37 -1.15 -12.40
CA ASN A 96 8.76 -1.97 -13.45
C ASN A 96 8.72 -3.47 -13.09
N LYS A 97 9.78 -4.03 -12.50
CA LYS A 97 9.80 -5.44 -12.05
C LYS A 97 8.87 -5.73 -10.87
N HIS A 98 8.44 -4.69 -10.16
CA HIS A 98 7.58 -4.77 -8.99
C HIS A 98 6.21 -4.14 -9.18
N GLU A 99 5.87 -3.71 -10.40
CA GLU A 99 4.68 -2.93 -10.72
C GLU A 99 3.40 -3.59 -10.19
N ASN A 100 3.26 -4.91 -10.39
CA ASN A 100 2.11 -5.66 -9.91
C ASN A 100 2.29 -6.24 -8.50
N THR A 101 3.52 -6.33 -7.98
CA THR A 101 3.78 -7.06 -6.72
C THR A 101 3.03 -6.45 -5.53
N VAL A 102 2.98 -5.12 -5.45
CA VAL A 102 2.29 -4.42 -4.35
C VAL A 102 0.78 -4.50 -4.53
N THR A 103 0.30 -4.27 -5.75
CA THR A 103 -1.13 -4.33 -6.09
C THR A 103 -1.69 -5.72 -5.82
N ASP A 104 -1.05 -6.78 -6.31
CA ASP A 104 -1.45 -8.17 -6.08
C ASP A 104 -1.47 -8.51 -4.59
N PHE A 105 -0.45 -8.06 -3.85
CA PHE A 105 -0.39 -8.25 -2.41
C PHE A 105 -1.55 -7.55 -1.68
N LEU A 106 -1.88 -6.32 -2.07
CA LEU A 106 -2.99 -5.57 -1.47
C LEU A 106 -4.35 -6.19 -1.82
N LEU A 107 -4.53 -6.75 -3.02
CA LEU A 107 -5.72 -7.52 -3.36
C LEU A 107 -5.88 -8.74 -2.43
N GLU A 108 -4.80 -9.46 -2.20
CA GLU A 108 -4.77 -10.59 -1.27
C GLU A 108 -5.07 -10.17 0.18
N VAL A 109 -4.58 -9.00 0.61
CA VAL A 109 -4.93 -8.40 1.91
C VAL A 109 -6.41 -8.09 1.98
N GLY A 110 -6.97 -7.43 0.96
CA GLY A 110 -8.40 -7.12 0.90
C GLY A 110 -9.28 -8.37 0.93
N ASN A 111 -8.81 -9.51 0.41
CA ASN A 111 -9.58 -10.75 0.41
C ASN A 111 -9.45 -11.56 1.72
N ARG A 112 -8.33 -11.44 2.44
CA ARG A 112 -8.03 -12.33 3.60
C ARG A 112 -7.98 -11.62 4.96
N CYS A 113 -7.92 -10.29 4.98
CA CYS A 113 -7.69 -9.51 6.19
C CYS A 113 -8.85 -8.52 6.47
N PRO A 114 -10.08 -9.01 6.75
CA PRO A 114 -11.26 -8.14 6.91
C PRO A 114 -11.17 -7.22 8.14
N ASN A 115 -10.31 -7.55 9.10
CA ASN A 115 -10.17 -6.81 10.36
C ASN A 115 -9.02 -5.79 10.36
N LEU A 116 -8.53 -5.40 9.18
CA LEU A 116 -7.48 -4.39 9.06
C LEU A 116 -7.95 -3.06 9.67
N LEU A 117 -7.13 -2.48 10.54
CA LEU A 117 -7.42 -1.23 11.26
C LEU A 117 -6.61 -0.05 10.71
N SER A 118 -5.39 -0.31 10.24
CA SER A 118 -4.51 0.72 9.71
C SER A 118 -3.79 0.24 8.47
N LEU A 119 -3.79 1.08 7.45
CA LEU A 119 -3.02 0.92 6.23
C LEU A 119 -2.17 2.17 5.98
N THR A 120 -0.86 1.97 5.84
CA THR A 120 0.09 3.00 5.42
C THR A 120 0.77 2.57 4.13
N LEU A 121 0.68 3.39 3.10
CA LEU A 121 1.38 3.23 1.84
C LEU A 121 2.22 4.48 1.59
N SER A 122 3.54 4.34 1.55
CA SER A 122 4.47 5.43 1.24
C SER A 122 5.38 5.05 0.08
N GLY A 123 5.51 5.94 -0.91
CA GLY A 123 6.29 5.72 -2.13
C GLY A 123 5.71 4.64 -3.07
N CYS A 124 4.48 4.20 -2.84
CA CYS A 124 3.81 3.14 -3.61
C CYS A 124 3.24 3.69 -4.93
N GLY A 125 4.11 4.07 -5.87
CA GLY A 125 3.72 4.76 -7.12
C GLY A 125 2.85 3.93 -8.09
N HIS A 126 2.79 2.60 -7.94
CA HIS A 126 1.99 1.73 -8.81
C HIS A 126 0.57 1.45 -8.30
N VAL A 127 0.27 1.80 -7.04
CA VAL A 127 -1.04 1.54 -6.45
C VAL A 127 -2.08 2.46 -7.09
N THR A 128 -3.19 1.88 -7.52
CA THR A 128 -4.30 2.55 -8.21
C THR A 128 -5.53 2.68 -7.31
N ASP A 129 -6.47 3.53 -7.73
CA ASP A 129 -7.76 3.72 -7.05
C ASP A 129 -8.55 2.41 -6.88
N ASP A 130 -8.56 1.54 -7.88
CA ASP A 130 -9.28 0.25 -7.84
C ASP A 130 -8.84 -0.65 -6.68
N CYS A 131 -7.53 -0.66 -6.39
CA CYS A 131 -6.95 -1.44 -5.31
C CYS A 131 -7.44 -0.94 -3.94
N LEU A 132 -7.45 0.38 -3.75
CA LEU A 132 -7.90 1.02 -2.51
C LEU A 132 -9.42 0.94 -2.33
N LEU A 133 -10.18 1.05 -3.43
CA LEU A 133 -11.63 0.82 -3.43
C LEU A 133 -11.96 -0.58 -2.88
N LEU A 134 -11.26 -1.61 -3.34
CA LEU A 134 -11.46 -2.98 -2.88
C LEU A 134 -11.13 -3.13 -1.39
N LEU A 135 -10.01 -2.56 -0.94
CA LEU A 135 -9.62 -2.58 0.47
C LEU A 135 -10.64 -1.86 1.36
N LEU A 136 -11.11 -0.68 0.97
CA LEU A 136 -12.12 0.07 1.72
C LEU A 136 -13.45 -0.69 1.82
N ARG A 137 -13.82 -1.44 0.76
CA ARG A 137 -15.02 -2.29 0.77
C ARG A 137 -14.88 -3.52 1.66
N ASN A 138 -13.73 -4.19 1.61
CA ASN A 138 -13.55 -5.48 2.26
C ASN A 138 -12.98 -5.39 3.69
N CYS A 139 -12.43 -4.23 4.07
CA CYS A 139 -11.91 -3.96 5.42
C CYS A 139 -12.79 -2.90 6.13
N PRO A 140 -14.02 -3.24 6.54
CA PRO A 140 -14.97 -2.27 7.11
C PRO A 140 -14.54 -1.69 8.46
N SER A 141 -13.53 -2.29 9.11
CA SER A 141 -12.97 -1.83 10.39
C SER A 141 -11.79 -0.85 10.22
N LEU A 142 -11.44 -0.46 8.99
CA LEU A 142 -10.30 0.42 8.74
C LEU A 142 -10.54 1.80 9.37
N LYS A 143 -9.65 2.18 10.29
CA LYS A 143 -9.69 3.45 11.04
C LYS A 143 -8.69 4.46 10.49
N THR A 144 -7.57 3.99 9.98
CA THR A 144 -6.48 4.84 9.53
C THR A 144 -6.04 4.47 8.12
N LEU A 145 -6.09 5.44 7.22
CA LEU A 145 -5.53 5.34 5.87
C LEU A 145 -4.50 6.45 5.67
N LYS A 146 -3.25 6.07 5.45
CA LYS A 146 -2.15 7.00 5.16
C LYS A 146 -1.58 6.68 3.79
N LEU A 147 -1.62 7.67 2.92
CA LEU A 147 -1.13 7.61 1.54
C LEU A 147 -0.10 8.73 1.38
N GLU A 148 1.12 8.35 1.06
CA GLU A 148 2.21 9.30 0.86
C GLU A 148 2.93 8.98 -0.45
N ASN A 149 3.09 9.99 -1.31
CA ASN A 149 3.79 9.85 -2.59
C ASN A 149 3.24 8.70 -3.46
N CYS A 150 1.91 8.52 -3.44
CA CYS A 150 1.20 7.55 -4.26
C CYS A 150 0.62 8.23 -5.50
N VAL A 151 1.42 8.36 -6.55
CA VAL A 151 1.12 9.24 -7.69
C VAL A 151 -0.05 8.77 -8.58
N ARG A 152 -0.37 7.48 -8.64
CA ARG A 152 -1.47 6.96 -9.47
C ARG A 152 -2.84 7.03 -8.80
N ILE A 153 -2.91 7.50 -7.56
CA ILE A 153 -4.15 7.67 -6.81
C ILE A 153 -4.78 9.01 -7.18
N THR A 154 -6.08 9.03 -7.41
CA THR A 154 -6.85 10.21 -7.79
C THR A 154 -7.99 10.47 -6.81
N ASP A 155 -8.79 11.50 -7.10
CA ASP A 155 -10.02 11.79 -6.34
C ASP A 155 -11.02 10.61 -6.28
N GLN A 156 -10.88 9.60 -7.14
CA GLN A 156 -11.67 8.37 -7.06
C GLN A 156 -11.45 7.62 -5.73
N THR A 157 -10.22 7.61 -5.19
CA THR A 157 -9.98 7.05 -3.86
C THR A 157 -10.67 7.86 -2.77
N LEU A 158 -10.72 9.20 -2.91
CA LEU A 158 -11.45 10.05 -1.96
C LEU A 158 -12.95 9.79 -2.03
N GLU A 159 -13.51 9.63 -3.21
CA GLU A 159 -14.90 9.22 -3.40
C GLU A 159 -15.17 7.85 -2.74
N ALA A 160 -14.29 6.87 -2.94
CA ALA A 160 -14.37 5.57 -2.29
C ALA A 160 -14.36 5.69 -0.76
N VAL A 161 -13.52 6.56 -0.19
CA VAL A 161 -13.52 6.85 1.25
C VAL A 161 -14.89 7.35 1.70
N THR A 162 -15.51 8.29 0.97
CA THR A 162 -16.84 8.81 1.34
C THR A 162 -17.94 7.75 1.29
N LEU A 163 -17.82 6.76 0.41
CA LEU A 163 -18.84 5.71 0.23
C LEU A 163 -18.67 4.53 1.19
N TYR A 164 -17.42 4.11 1.43
CA TYR A 164 -17.11 2.85 2.12
C TYR A 164 -16.36 3.03 3.44
N GLY A 165 -15.70 4.17 3.66
CA GLY A 165 -14.85 4.46 4.83
C GLY A 165 -15.62 4.78 6.12
N ARG A 166 -16.69 4.04 6.44
CA ARG A 166 -17.60 4.34 7.56
C ARG A 166 -16.93 4.34 8.94
N SER A 167 -15.90 3.53 9.13
CA SER A 167 -15.13 3.43 10.38
C SER A 167 -13.87 4.30 10.37
N LEU A 168 -13.62 5.01 9.27
CA LEU A 168 -12.39 5.78 9.09
C LEU A 168 -12.40 6.98 10.05
N GLN A 169 -11.29 7.17 10.74
CA GLN A 169 -11.08 8.25 11.70
C GLN A 169 -9.97 9.18 11.23
N THR A 170 -8.99 8.65 10.49
CA THR A 170 -7.85 9.41 10.00
C THR A 170 -7.60 9.10 8.53
N LEU A 171 -7.60 10.15 7.72
CA LEU A 171 -7.16 10.11 6.33
C LEU A 171 -5.99 11.09 6.16
N HIS A 172 -4.83 10.55 5.82
CA HIS A 172 -3.65 11.34 5.49
C HIS A 172 -3.27 11.09 4.04
N VAL A 173 -3.20 12.16 3.25
CA VAL A 173 -2.92 12.11 1.82
C VAL A 173 -1.87 13.15 1.48
N ASP A 174 -0.62 12.76 1.42
CA ASP A 174 0.51 13.68 1.26
C ASP A 174 1.34 13.36 0.02
N PHE A 175 1.88 14.37 -0.64
CA PHE A 175 2.60 14.22 -1.92
C PHE A 175 1.84 13.42 -3.00
N CYS A 176 0.51 13.37 -2.94
CA CYS A 176 -0.32 12.68 -3.93
C CYS A 176 -0.83 13.69 -4.96
N ARG A 177 -0.11 13.83 -6.08
CA ARG A 177 -0.27 14.93 -7.06
C ARG A 177 -1.59 14.95 -7.81
N ASN A 178 -2.22 13.79 -7.93
CA ASN A 178 -3.47 13.62 -8.67
C ASN A 178 -4.71 13.72 -7.76
N ILE A 179 -4.50 14.10 -6.49
CA ILE A 179 -5.54 14.46 -5.55
C ILE A 179 -5.74 15.97 -5.62
N THR A 180 -6.98 16.39 -5.83
CA THR A 180 -7.34 17.80 -6.00
C THR A 180 -7.96 18.40 -4.75
N GLN A 181 -7.96 19.73 -4.67
CA GLN A 181 -8.64 20.48 -3.62
C GLN A 181 -10.14 20.14 -3.57
N THR A 182 -10.78 20.04 -4.73
CA THR A 182 -12.21 19.66 -4.86
C THR A 182 -12.49 18.28 -4.28
N GLY A 183 -11.59 17.31 -4.49
CA GLY A 183 -11.71 15.98 -3.91
C GLY A 183 -11.68 16.00 -2.38
N LEU A 184 -10.76 16.77 -1.80
CA LEU A 184 -10.63 16.90 -0.34
C LEU A 184 -11.83 17.60 0.29
N GLU A 185 -12.38 18.63 -0.36
CA GLU A 185 -13.58 19.33 0.10
C GLU A 185 -14.78 18.40 0.17
N LYS A 186 -14.98 17.54 -0.84
CA LYS A 186 -16.03 16.51 -0.80
C LYS A 186 -15.90 15.57 0.39
N VAL A 187 -14.68 15.21 0.78
CA VAL A 187 -14.45 14.38 1.98
C VAL A 187 -14.82 15.15 3.24
N ARG A 188 -14.44 16.43 3.35
CA ARG A 188 -14.80 17.27 4.49
C ARG A 188 -16.31 17.45 4.65
N GLU A 189 -17.03 17.58 3.53
CA GLU A 189 -18.49 17.71 3.51
C GLU A 189 -19.19 16.40 3.89
N LYS A 190 -18.79 15.27 3.29
CA LYS A 190 -19.48 13.97 3.48
C LYS A 190 -19.02 13.22 4.73
N CYS A 191 -17.81 13.46 5.21
CA CYS A 191 -17.18 12.75 6.31
C CYS A 191 -16.54 13.72 7.32
N PRO A 192 -17.33 14.60 7.97
CA PRO A 192 -16.81 15.67 8.82
C PRO A 192 -16.09 15.17 10.08
N SER A 193 -16.34 13.93 10.52
CA SER A 193 -15.66 13.30 11.66
C SER A 193 -14.26 12.77 11.33
N VAL A 194 -13.88 12.69 10.05
CA VAL A 194 -12.57 12.19 9.63
C VAL A 194 -11.54 13.30 9.82
N MET A 195 -10.48 13.01 10.56
CA MET A 195 -9.30 13.86 10.62
C MET A 195 -8.55 13.79 9.30
N LEU A 196 -8.78 14.77 8.42
CA LEU A 196 -8.16 14.89 7.11
C LEU A 196 -6.91 15.77 7.14
N SER A 197 -5.78 15.24 6.69
CA SER A 197 -4.52 15.98 6.51
C SER A 197 -3.96 15.75 5.11
N ALA A 198 -3.58 16.85 4.43
CA ALA A 198 -3.12 16.84 3.04
C ALA A 198 -2.16 18.01 2.75
N GLU A 199 -1.14 18.18 3.60
CA GLU A 199 -0.27 19.38 3.62
C GLU A 199 0.40 19.69 2.29
N ARG A 200 0.85 18.66 1.56
CA ARG A 200 1.58 18.81 0.30
C ARG A 200 0.86 18.10 -0.85
N SER A 201 -0.47 18.03 -0.78
CA SER A 201 -1.35 17.57 -1.87
C SER A 201 -2.30 18.70 -2.29
N ALA A 202 -3.22 18.46 -3.25
CA ALA A 202 -4.26 19.40 -3.70
C ALA A 202 -3.84 20.63 -4.53
N ASN A 203 -2.70 21.24 -4.24
CA ASN A 203 -2.15 22.39 -4.98
C ASN A 203 -1.05 22.02 -5.98
N MET A 204 -0.81 20.72 -6.16
CA MET A 204 0.15 20.21 -7.14
C MET A 204 -0.53 20.16 -8.52
N ILE A 205 0.23 20.37 -9.58
CA ILE A 205 -0.25 20.20 -10.96
C ILE A 205 -0.53 18.70 -11.13
N PRO A 206 -1.80 18.28 -11.37
CA PRO A 206 -2.10 16.87 -11.62
C PRO A 206 -1.42 16.42 -12.90
N ASP A 207 -0.92 15.19 -12.91
CA ASP A 207 -0.54 14.54 -14.15
C ASP A 207 -1.81 14.48 -15.03
N SER A 208 -1.68 14.87 -16.30
CA SER A 208 -2.72 14.59 -17.28
C SER A 208 -2.96 13.08 -17.33
N LYS A 209 -4.23 12.65 -17.37
CA LYS A 209 -4.60 11.23 -17.50
C LYS A 209 -3.71 10.60 -18.58
N PRO A 210 -3.24 9.35 -18.41
CA PRO A 210 -2.73 8.59 -19.54
C PRO A 210 -3.92 8.37 -20.49
N GLU A 211 -4.14 9.31 -21.40
CA GLU A 211 -5.13 9.17 -22.45
C GLU A 211 -4.79 7.88 -23.21
N LYS A 212 -5.79 7.01 -23.37
CA LYS A 212 -5.72 5.94 -24.37
C LYS A 212 -5.33 6.63 -25.67
N LYS A 213 -4.12 6.36 -26.18
CA LYS A 213 -3.65 6.88 -27.46
C LYS A 213 -4.73 6.62 -28.51
N PHE A 214 -5.51 7.62 -28.85
CA PHE A 214 -6.33 7.59 -30.05
C PHE A 214 -5.34 7.60 -31.21
N THR A 215 -5.24 6.48 -31.91
CA THR A 215 -4.55 6.41 -33.20
C THR A 215 -5.31 7.32 -34.17
N LEU A 216 -4.90 8.59 -34.28
CA LEU A 216 -5.32 9.42 -35.39
C LEU A 216 -4.74 8.80 -36.66
N GLY A 217 -5.62 8.24 -37.48
CA GLY A 217 -5.30 7.74 -38.81
C GLY A 217 -4.61 8.82 -39.62
N LYS A 218 -3.47 8.46 -40.21
CA LYS A 218 -2.83 9.27 -41.25
C LYS A 218 -3.71 9.25 -42.49
N SER A 219 -4.55 10.27 -42.65
CA SER A 219 -5.12 10.61 -43.95
C SER A 219 -4.98 12.11 -44.17
N SER A 220 -4.01 12.47 -45.02
CA SER A 220 -4.15 13.44 -46.13
C SER A 220 -2.79 14.02 -46.53
N ARG A 221 -2.24 13.54 -47.64
CA ARG A 221 -1.38 14.33 -48.54
C ARG A 221 -1.74 13.97 -49.98
N LYS A 222 -2.54 14.82 -50.62
CA LYS A 222 -2.56 15.07 -52.07
C LYS A 222 -2.66 16.59 -52.21
N LEU A 223 -1.57 17.21 -52.65
CA LEU A 223 -1.37 17.75 -54.01
C LEU A 223 -2.05 19.11 -54.18
N VAL A 224 -1.24 20.18 -54.34
CA VAL A 224 -1.27 21.05 -55.53
C VAL A 224 0.14 21.68 -55.67
N GLN A 225 0.85 21.35 -56.74
CA GLN A 225 1.85 22.21 -57.38
C GLN A 225 1.14 22.85 -58.58
N LEU A 226 1.22 24.16 -58.69
CA LEU A 226 1.14 24.93 -59.93
C LEU A 226 2.34 25.87 -59.94
#